data_AF-A0A381KLA3-F1
#
_entry.id   AF-A0A381KLA3-F1
#
_cell.length_a   1.000
_cell.length_b   1.000
_cell.length_c   1.000
_cell.angle_alpha   90.00
_cell.angle_beta   90.00
_cell.angle_gamma   90.00
#
_symmetry.space_group_name_H-M   'P 1'
#
loop_
_entity.id
_entity.type
_entity.pdbx_description
1 polymer ?
#
loop_
_entity_poly.entity_id
_entity_poly.type
_entity_poly.pdbx_seq_one_letter_code
_entity_poly.pdbx_strand_id
1 'polypeptide(L)'
;MTEDSTYKNPESIHEIIIRKLNSESGKNFKADLSITKALIDKRLKEGYSLEDFYKVIEAKVRRWRYTDMEIYIEPTILFGYEFESYLNEESSLSACNYGDMCYEDMY
;
A
#
# COMPACT_ATOMS: atom_id res chain seq x y z
N MET A 1 12.70 -18.02 -31.94
CA MET A 1 13.12 -17.91 -30.52
C MET A 1 12.95 -16.45 -30.16
N THR A 2 11.96 -15.98 -29.42
CA THR A 2 10.99 -16.58 -28.49
C THR A 2 9.67 -15.82 -28.60
N GLU A 3 8.56 -16.53 -28.40
CA GLU A 3 7.20 -16.03 -28.48
C GLU A 3 6.91 -15.05 -27.33
N ASP A 4 6.61 -13.78 -27.62
CA ASP A 4 6.19 -12.81 -26.61
C ASP A 4 4.66 -12.91 -26.44
N SER A 5 4.23 -13.97 -25.74
CA SER A 5 2.84 -14.20 -25.37
C SER A 5 2.53 -13.52 -24.04
N THR A 6 2.58 -12.19 -23.95
CA THR A 6 2.04 -11.51 -22.76
C THR A 6 0.53 -11.32 -22.89
N TYR A 7 -0.21 -12.42 -23.02
CA TYR A 7 -1.63 -12.43 -22.67
C TYR A 7 -1.68 -12.32 -21.15
N LYS A 8 -1.72 -11.08 -20.66
CA LYS A 8 -1.92 -10.81 -19.23
C LYS A 8 -3.21 -11.51 -18.80
N ASN A 9 -3.06 -12.58 -18.03
CA ASN A 9 -4.14 -13.16 -17.23
C ASN A 9 -4.82 -11.99 -16.49
N PRO A 10 -6.17 -11.96 -16.33
CA PRO A 10 -6.82 -10.90 -15.58
C PRO A 10 -6.16 -10.81 -14.21
N GLU A 11 -5.46 -9.70 -13.96
CA GLU A 11 -4.74 -9.50 -12.69
C GLU A 11 -5.76 -9.63 -11.55
N SER A 12 -5.46 -10.51 -10.61
CA SER A 12 -6.28 -10.66 -9.42
C SER A 12 -6.23 -9.38 -8.58
N ILE A 13 -7.28 -9.12 -7.79
CA ILE A 13 -7.29 -7.98 -6.87
C ILE A 13 -6.07 -7.99 -5.92
N HIS A 14 -5.61 -9.18 -5.53
CA HIS A 14 -4.41 -9.37 -4.72
C HIS A 14 -3.15 -8.86 -5.42
N GLU A 15 -2.97 -9.20 -6.69
CA GLU A 15 -1.84 -8.74 -7.50
C GLU A 15 -1.87 -7.23 -7.68
N ILE A 16 -3.05 -6.65 -7.92
CA ILE A 16 -3.23 -5.21 -8.08
C ILE A 16 -2.80 -4.45 -6.81
N ILE A 17 -3.29 -4.88 -5.64
CA ILE A 17 -2.96 -4.26 -4.34
C ILE A 17 -1.46 -4.38 -4.04
N ILE A 18 -0.88 -5.56 -4.26
CA ILE A 18 0.53 -5.81 -3.95
C ILE A 18 1.46 -5.11 -4.94
N ARG A 19 1.07 -5.01 -6.22
CA ARG A 19 1.78 -4.21 -7.22
C ARG A 19 1.83 -2.74 -6.81
N LYS A 20 0.73 -2.19 -6.31
CA LYS A 20 0.71 -0.81 -5.77
C LYS A 20 1.65 -0.68 -4.58
N LEU A 21 1.57 -1.59 -3.59
CA LEU A 21 2.47 -1.57 -2.44
C LEU A 21 3.95 -1.64 -2.84
N ASN A 22 4.30 -2.52 -3.78
CA ASN A 22 5.68 -2.65 -4.29
C ASN A 22 6.15 -1.38 -5.00
N SER A 23 5.31 -0.82 -5.86
CA SER A 23 5.59 0.44 -6.57
C SER A 23 5.81 1.60 -5.61
N GLU A 24 4.96 1.74 -4.60
CA GLU A 24 5.04 2.84 -3.63
C GLU A 24 6.18 2.64 -2.64
N SER A 25 6.44 1.43 -2.15
CA SER A 25 7.49 1.17 -1.15
C SER A 25 8.88 0.94 -1.74
N GLY A 26 8.99 0.65 -3.05
CA GLY A 26 10.23 0.18 -3.67
C GLY A 26 10.63 -1.25 -3.24
N LYS A 27 9.72 -1.99 -2.60
CA LYS A 27 9.94 -3.38 -2.16
C LYS A 27 9.36 -4.37 -3.18
N ASN A 28 9.66 -5.66 -2.98
CA ASN A 28 9.24 -6.75 -3.88
C ASN A 28 8.50 -7.86 -3.11
N PHE A 29 7.31 -7.54 -2.60
CA PHE A 29 6.41 -8.51 -1.97
C PHE A 29 5.75 -9.43 -3.00
N LYS A 30 5.47 -10.66 -2.60
CA LYS A 30 4.79 -11.67 -3.42
C LYS A 30 3.29 -11.64 -3.18
N ALA A 31 2.50 -11.44 -4.24
CA ALA A 31 1.05 -11.50 -4.17
C ALA A 31 0.50 -12.93 -3.93
N ASP A 32 1.32 -13.96 -4.20
CA ASP A 32 0.91 -15.36 -4.07
C ASP A 32 0.95 -15.91 -2.63
N LEU A 33 1.36 -15.08 -1.66
CA LEU A 33 1.39 -15.48 -0.25
C LEU A 33 -0.03 -15.69 0.28
N SER A 34 -0.29 -16.90 0.79
CA SER A 34 -1.61 -17.28 1.34
C SER A 34 -2.06 -16.34 2.47
N ILE A 35 -1.14 -15.92 3.33
CA ILE A 35 -1.43 -14.98 4.42
C ILE A 35 -1.86 -13.61 3.91
N THR A 36 -1.20 -13.10 2.88
CA THR A 36 -1.51 -11.81 2.26
C THR A 36 -2.87 -11.84 1.58
N LYS A 37 -3.16 -12.90 0.83
CA LYS A 37 -4.47 -13.12 0.22
C LYS A 37 -5.57 -13.18 1.28
N ALA A 38 -5.36 -13.94 2.35
CA ALA A 38 -6.31 -14.07 3.44
C ALA A 38 -6.62 -12.73 4.13
N LEU A 39 -5.61 -11.87 4.34
CA LEU A 39 -5.81 -10.55 4.92
C LEU A 39 -6.60 -9.63 3.98
N ILE A 40 -6.26 -9.61 2.69
CA ILE A 40 -6.99 -8.82 1.69
C ILE A 40 -8.44 -9.29 1.60
N ASP A 41 -8.67 -10.60 1.48
CA ASP A 41 -10.01 -11.18 1.41
C ASP A 41 -10.84 -10.87 2.66
N LYS A 42 -10.20 -10.86 3.84
CA LYS A 42 -10.85 -10.48 5.09
C LYS A 42 -11.33 -9.04 5.04
N ARG A 43 -10.50 -8.10 4.61
CA ARG A 43 -10.87 -6.68 4.50
C ARG A 43 -11.93 -6.44 3.43
N LEU A 44 -11.87 -7.14 2.29
CA LEU A 44 -12.92 -7.09 1.28
C LEU A 44 -14.27 -7.58 1.83
N LYS A 45 -14.28 -8.65 2.64
CA LYS A 45 -15.50 -9.16 3.31
C LYS A 45 -16.06 -8.21 4.37
N GLU A 46 -15.21 -7.40 4.99
CA GLU A 46 -15.61 -6.36 5.93
C GLU A 46 -16.23 -5.14 5.23
N GLY A 47 -16.14 -5.07 3.89
CA GLY A 47 -16.74 -4.01 3.09
C GLY A 47 -15.76 -2.95 2.59
N TYR A 48 -14.44 -3.13 2.83
CA TYR A 48 -13.43 -2.22 2.31
C TYR A 48 -13.23 -2.39 0.81
N SER A 49 -13.00 -1.27 0.12
CA SER A 49 -12.80 -1.22 -1.31
C SER A 49 -11.32 -1.22 -1.68
N LEU A 50 -11.01 -1.49 -2.96
CA LEU A 50 -9.64 -1.37 -3.51
C LEU A 50 -9.02 0.01 -3.23
N GLU A 51 -9.84 1.07 -3.29
CA GLU A 51 -9.38 2.44 -3.03
C GLU A 51 -8.92 2.63 -1.59
N ASP A 52 -9.56 1.95 -0.63
CA ASP A 52 -9.17 2.03 0.78
C ASP A 52 -7.81 1.39 1.02
N PHE A 53 -7.50 0.28 0.33
CA PHE A 53 -6.16 -0.28 0.36
C PHE A 53 -5.12 0.69 -0.20
N TYR A 54 -5.44 1.36 -1.31
CA TYR A 54 -4.52 2.34 -1.89
C TYR A 54 -4.25 3.50 -0.95
N LYS A 55 -5.28 4.04 -0.31
CA LYS A 55 -5.13 5.10 0.69
C LYS A 55 -4.20 4.67 1.83
N VAL A 56 -4.42 3.50 2.41
CA VAL A 56 -3.56 2.98 3.49
C VAL A 56 -2.11 2.79 3.03
N ILE A 57 -1.90 2.24 1.83
CA ILE A 57 -0.56 2.07 1.26
C ILE A 57 0.13 3.43 1.11
N GLU A 58 -0.49 4.37 0.41
CA GLU A 58 0.08 5.69 0.13
C GLU A 58 0.40 6.44 1.43
N ALA A 59 -0.53 6.43 2.38
CA ALA A 59 -0.39 7.04 3.70
C ALA A 59 0.83 6.52 4.45
N LYS A 60 0.88 5.20 4.63
CA LYS A 60 1.91 4.56 5.45
C LYS A 60 3.26 4.55 4.78
N VAL A 61 3.30 4.33 3.47
CA VAL A 61 4.54 4.48 2.72
C VAL A 61 5.07 5.90 2.85
N ARG A 62 4.25 6.91 2.59
CA ARG A 62 4.69 8.31 2.68
C ARG A 62 5.17 8.70 4.08
N ARG A 63 4.54 8.17 5.13
CA ARG A 63 4.88 8.50 6.53
C ARG A 63 6.06 7.70 7.09
N TRP A 64 6.25 6.46 6.66
CA TRP A 64 7.24 5.55 7.22
C TRP A 64 8.48 5.37 6.36
N ARG A 65 8.42 5.68 5.07
CA ARG A 65 9.57 5.59 4.17
C ARG A 65 10.66 6.56 4.64
N TYR A 66 11.92 6.10 4.61
CA TYR A 66 13.08 6.83 5.13
C TYR A 66 13.08 7.06 6.65
N THR A 67 12.31 6.27 7.40
CA THR A 67 12.31 6.26 8.87
C THR A 67 12.55 4.86 9.39
N ASP A 68 12.83 4.72 10.69
CA ASP A 68 12.93 3.40 11.34
C ASP A 68 11.65 2.56 11.21
N MET A 69 10.52 3.20 10.91
CA MET A 69 9.23 2.53 10.73
C MET A 69 9.07 1.88 9.35
N GLU A 70 10.00 2.08 8.41
CA GLU A 70 9.96 1.48 7.07
C GLU A 70 9.91 -0.06 7.11
N ILE A 71 10.45 -0.67 8.17
CA ILE A 71 10.36 -2.11 8.43
C ILE A 71 8.92 -2.62 8.55
N TYR A 72 7.97 -1.75 8.93
CA TYR A 72 6.56 -2.08 9.11
C TYR A 72 5.72 -1.92 7.82
N ILE A 73 6.32 -1.41 6.74
CA ILE A 73 5.69 -1.39 5.42
C ILE A 73 5.72 -2.82 4.86
N GLU A 74 4.80 -3.67 5.33
CA GLU A 74 4.58 -5.04 4.87
C GLU A 74 3.09 -5.35 4.76
N PRO A 75 2.64 -6.24 3.85
CA PRO A 75 1.23 -6.57 3.69
C PRO A 75 0.57 -7.11 4.98
N THR A 76 1.32 -7.87 5.77
CA THR A 76 0.88 -8.47 7.03
C THR A 76 0.56 -7.43 8.10
N ILE A 77 1.33 -6.34 8.13
CA ILE A 77 1.16 -5.23 9.06
C ILE A 77 0.10 -4.26 8.55
N LEU A 78 0.24 -3.81 7.30
CA LEU A 78 -0.66 -2.81 6.71
C LEU A 78 -2.11 -3.31 6.61
N PHE A 79 -2.32 -4.58 6.26
CA PHE A 79 -3.66 -5.19 6.17
C PHE A 79 -4.03 -5.98 7.43
N GLY A 80 -3.19 -5.91 8.46
CA GLY A 80 -3.39 -6.44 9.79
C GLY A 80 -4.43 -5.67 10.58
N TYR A 81 -4.53 -5.89 11.89
CA TYR A 81 -5.66 -5.46 12.73
C TYR A 81 -5.93 -3.95 12.70
N GLU A 82 -4.93 -3.11 12.45
CA GLU A 82 -5.03 -1.64 12.46
C GLU A 82 -5.47 -1.01 11.13
N PHE A 83 -5.89 -1.80 10.14
CA PHE A 83 -6.27 -1.30 8.81
C PHE A 83 -7.24 -0.11 8.85
N GLU A 84 -8.32 -0.22 9.65
CA GLU A 84 -9.30 0.86 9.82
C GLU A 84 -8.68 2.13 10.43
N SER A 85 -7.82 1.96 11.44
CA SER A 85 -7.11 3.06 12.07
C SER A 85 -6.22 3.79 11.06
N TYR A 86 -5.50 3.04 10.22
CA TYR A 86 -4.64 3.59 9.18
C TYR A 86 -5.43 4.33 8.09
N LEU A 87 -6.61 3.80 7.73
CA LEU A 87 -7.50 4.45 6.78
C LEU A 87 -8.06 5.77 7.35
N ASN A 88 -8.38 5.78 8.65
CA ASN A 88 -8.91 6.96 9.34
C ASN A 88 -7.83 8.02 9.64
N GLU A 89 -6.56 7.62 9.83
CA GLU A 89 -5.45 8.56 10.02
C GLU A 89 -5.35 9.55 8.84
N GLU A 90 -5.57 9.11 7.61
CA GLU A 90 -5.64 9.99 6.43
C GLU A 90 -6.82 10.96 6.48
N SER A 91 -7.98 10.55 6.97
CA SER A 91 -9.13 11.45 7.08
C SER A 91 -8.88 12.59 8.08
N SER A 92 -7.99 12.37 9.04
CA SER A 92 -7.52 13.40 9.98
C SER A 92 -6.43 14.31 9.42
N LEU A 93 -5.81 13.96 8.28
CA LEU A 93 -4.87 14.81 7.53
C LEU A 93 -5.59 15.82 6.62
N SER A 94 -6.89 16.04 6.83
CA SER A 94 -7.66 17.10 6.19
C SER A 94 -6.96 18.47 6.32
N ALA A 95 -6.41 18.90 5.18
CA ALA A 95 -5.90 20.22 4.84
C ALA A 95 -4.69 20.75 5.64
N CYS A 96 -3.54 20.06 5.59
CA CYS A 96 -2.29 20.80 5.50
C CYS A 96 -1.89 20.96 4.02
N ASN A 97 -1.84 22.21 3.56
CA ASN A 97 -1.44 22.60 2.20
C ASN A 97 -0.11 21.93 1.85
N TYR A 98 -0.17 20.95 0.94
CA TYR A 98 0.99 20.26 0.39
C TYR A 98 1.66 21.16 -0.65
N GLY A 99 2.26 22.26 -0.15
CA GLY A 99 2.92 23.29 -0.94
C GLY A 99 3.84 24.24 -0.15
N ASP A 100 4.00 24.07 1.17
CA ASP A 100 4.78 25.02 2.00
C ASP A 100 5.71 24.34 3.01
N MET A 101 6.38 23.26 2.61
CA MET A 101 7.61 22.82 3.27
C MET A 101 8.76 22.83 2.26
N CYS A 102 9.37 24.00 2.17
CA CYS A 102 10.60 24.29 1.44
C CYS A 102 11.74 23.40 1.96
N TYR A 103 12.10 22.36 1.21
CA TYR A 103 13.37 21.62 1.37
C TYR A 103 14.51 22.29 0.58
N GLU A 104 14.58 23.62 0.62
CA GLU A 104 15.75 24.40 0.22
C GLU A 104 16.05 25.42 1.32
N ASP A 105 16.60 24.97 2.44
CA ASP A 105 17.32 25.83 3.42
C ASP A 105 18.03 25.01 4.51
N MET A 106 18.60 23.84 4.15
CA MET A 106 19.60 23.19 5.00
C MET A 106 20.86 22.93 4.17
N TYR A 107 21.73 23.93 4.14
CA TYR A 107 23.18 23.76 3.99
C TYR A 107 23.75 23.09 5.24
#